data_AF-A0A7C2QKP7-F1
#
_entry.id   AF-A0A7C2QKP7-F1
#
_cell.length_a   1.000
_cell.length_b   1.000
_cell.length_c   1.000
_cell.angle_alpha   90.00
_cell.angle_beta   90.00
_cell.angle_gamma   90.00
#
_symmetry.space_group_name_H-M   'P 1'
#
loop_
_entity.id
_entity.type
_entity.pdbx_description
1 polymer ?
#
loop_
_entity_poly.entity_id
_entity_poly.type
_entity_poly.pdbx_seq_one_letter_code
_entity_poly.pdbx_strand_id
1 'polypeptide(L)'
;MTRGRSRMINVILAAVFVVVAGAIVAWRVREGRKGEADAGYQLAPPEIIAAGEAARFIDGEAAAIRLRTTRDVLPGGYSAAMTPLLVDWNRSDFSPGGEVLLIGVNHGGNPLSGVTELRSAAVRPDLVAEVQFIMVPLGGPRAIAHGMLRFIFESDGARLRGERGEIAGQAETLDDLLLSWEAWRAPGVDYRMLKGMDPRTYELACRGYSGPQRFLEDALMNRDWEVYRLRLPGGCKGYAELLRVGLAVGDGAARHSLAWMIEQVARQDQKVARRDEQSARKAKRAGAEGAAALEAWRSLRERAVASSAPDDDPRVDMRGQTGYHSLLRSCANMSLYTIDVAVARLIEAGFPAEGMVTTQEPELREAEGWMVELAEADLADILLRAPRMLAYALEHPTIIPGKIPGALEKAGLLELENGRPWKVRYSVLSETPWGHRWHLLTR
;
A
#
# COMPACT_ATOMS: atom_id res chain seq x y z
N MET A 1 22.59 33.17 15.14
CA MET A 1 21.18 33.38 14.72
C MET A 1 20.93 33.28 13.20
N THR A 2 21.94 33.19 12.33
CA THR A 2 21.76 33.19 10.86
C THR A 2 21.54 31.81 10.19
N ARG A 3 21.93 30.70 10.84
CA ARG A 3 21.72 29.33 10.30
C ARG A 3 20.26 28.83 10.34
N GLY A 4 19.42 29.37 11.22
CA GLY A 4 18.00 28.98 11.34
C GLY A 4 17.11 29.54 10.23
N ARG A 5 17.37 30.77 9.77
CA ARG A 5 16.58 31.43 8.72
C ARG A 5 16.78 30.80 7.33
N SER A 6 17.99 30.32 7.01
CA SER A 6 18.26 29.66 5.72
C SER A 6 17.62 28.27 5.61
N ARG A 7 17.54 27.50 6.71
CA ARG A 7 16.78 26.24 6.75
C ARG A 7 15.27 26.48 6.60
N MET A 8 14.75 27.54 7.22
CA MET A 8 13.34 27.93 7.14
C MET A 8 12.96 28.36 5.71
N ILE A 9 13.79 29.17 5.05
CA ILE A 9 13.58 29.56 3.64
C ILE A 9 13.61 28.35 2.70
N ASN A 10 14.50 27.38 2.93
CA ASN A 10 14.56 26.15 2.12
C ASN A 10 13.35 25.22 2.34
N VAL A 11 12.74 25.21 3.54
CA VAL A 11 11.50 24.47 3.81
C VAL A 11 10.30 25.17 3.17
N ILE A 12 10.25 26.51 3.26
CA ILE A 12 9.23 27.35 2.62
C ILE A 12 9.26 27.17 1.10
N LEU A 13 10.46 27.28 0.51
CA LEU A 13 10.64 27.05 -0.92
C LEU A 13 10.30 25.61 -1.30
N ALA A 14 10.68 24.59 -0.53
CA ALA A 14 10.34 23.21 -0.86
C ALA A 14 8.84 22.92 -0.78
N ALA A 15 8.12 23.40 0.24
CA ALA A 15 6.68 23.15 0.39
C ALA A 15 5.85 23.91 -0.67
N VAL A 16 6.18 25.20 -0.89
CA VAL A 16 5.55 26.00 -1.96
C VAL A 16 5.90 25.41 -3.32
N PHE A 17 7.14 25.00 -3.55
CA PHE A 17 7.55 24.44 -4.84
C PHE A 17 7.00 23.03 -5.07
N VAL A 18 6.75 22.19 -4.06
CA VAL A 18 6.11 20.88 -4.26
C VAL A 18 4.68 21.02 -4.73
N VAL A 19 3.96 22.00 -4.20
CA VAL A 19 2.55 22.19 -4.52
C VAL A 19 2.36 23.11 -5.72
N VAL A 20 3.22 24.12 -5.89
CA VAL A 20 3.24 24.96 -7.09
C VAL A 20 3.85 24.22 -8.28
N ALA A 21 4.93 23.43 -8.11
CA ALA A 21 5.41 22.55 -9.19
C ALA A 21 4.47 21.36 -9.40
N GLY A 22 3.84 20.81 -8.35
CA GLY A 22 2.76 19.83 -8.49
C GLY A 22 1.56 20.39 -9.26
N ALA A 23 1.16 21.62 -8.99
CA ALA A 23 0.10 22.33 -9.70
C ALA A 23 0.51 22.75 -11.11
N ILE A 24 1.75 23.20 -11.35
CA ILE A 24 2.29 23.55 -12.68
C ILE A 24 2.49 22.29 -13.53
N VAL A 25 2.94 21.17 -12.94
CA VAL A 25 3.02 19.88 -13.62
C VAL A 25 1.62 19.35 -13.90
N ALA A 26 0.70 19.38 -12.94
CA ALA A 26 -0.70 19.01 -13.16
C ALA A 26 -1.37 19.90 -14.22
N TRP A 27 -1.07 21.20 -14.25
CA TRP A 27 -1.53 22.16 -15.24
C TRP A 27 -0.90 21.92 -16.61
N ARG A 28 0.42 21.69 -16.70
CA ARG A 28 1.11 21.31 -17.95
C ARG A 28 0.65 19.95 -18.49
N VAL A 29 0.38 18.98 -17.62
CA VAL A 29 -0.21 17.68 -18.01
C VAL A 29 -1.65 17.88 -18.51
N ARG A 30 -2.42 18.80 -17.90
CA ARG A 30 -3.77 19.16 -18.32
C ARG A 30 -3.79 19.95 -19.64
N GLU A 31 -2.81 20.82 -19.89
CA GLU A 31 -2.66 21.56 -21.16
C GLU A 31 -2.03 20.70 -22.27
N GLY A 32 -1.06 19.84 -21.94
CA GLY A 32 -0.50 18.86 -22.88
C GLY A 32 -1.55 17.85 -23.35
N ARG A 33 -2.42 17.38 -22.45
CA ARG A 33 -3.58 16.52 -22.79
C ARG A 33 -4.71 17.25 -23.51
N LYS A 34 -4.72 18.59 -23.59
CA LYS A 34 -5.64 19.30 -24.49
C LYS A 34 -5.18 19.25 -25.96
N GLY A 35 -3.95 18.81 -26.24
CA GLY A 35 -3.42 18.59 -27.58
C GLY A 35 -3.34 17.12 -28.01
N GLU A 36 -3.41 16.16 -27.08
CA GLU A 36 -3.43 14.72 -27.35
C GLU A 36 -4.80 14.14 -26.99
N ALA A 37 -5.77 14.32 -27.88
CA ALA A 37 -6.92 13.43 -27.95
C ALA A 37 -6.45 12.07 -28.51
N ASP A 38 -6.72 11.01 -27.76
CA ASP A 38 -6.88 9.62 -28.20
C ASP A 38 -5.92 9.12 -29.30
N ALA A 39 -4.70 8.74 -28.89
CA ALA A 39 -4.09 7.56 -29.49
C ALA A 39 -4.86 6.34 -28.94
N GLY A 40 -5.92 5.96 -29.65
CA GLY A 40 -6.91 4.96 -29.25
C GLY A 40 -6.35 3.56 -29.03
N TYR A 41 -5.85 3.29 -27.82
CA TYR A 41 -6.04 1.98 -27.22
C TYR A 41 -7.42 1.99 -26.56
N GLN A 42 -8.44 1.48 -27.26
CA GLN A 42 -9.67 1.08 -26.60
C GLN A 42 -9.30 -0.01 -25.59
N LEU A 43 -9.20 0.37 -24.31
CA LEU A 43 -9.12 -0.61 -23.24
C LEU A 43 -10.34 -1.52 -23.37
N ALA A 44 -10.09 -2.83 -23.42
CA ALA A 44 -11.16 -3.81 -23.37
C ALA A 44 -12.05 -3.52 -22.16
N PRO A 45 -13.37 -3.74 -22.25
CA PRO A 45 -14.26 -3.47 -21.14
C PRO A 45 -13.80 -4.25 -19.89
N PRO A 46 -13.94 -3.65 -18.69
CA PRO A 46 -13.54 -4.31 -17.46
C PRO A 46 -14.32 -5.62 -17.28
N GLU A 47 -13.65 -6.62 -16.73
CA GLU A 47 -14.22 -7.95 -16.48
C GLU A 47 -14.21 -8.22 -14.98
N ILE A 48 -15.39 -8.47 -14.42
CA ILE A 48 -15.52 -8.81 -13.00
C ILE A 48 -15.01 -10.23 -12.80
N ILE A 49 -14.06 -10.42 -11.89
CA ILE A 49 -13.58 -11.77 -11.56
C ILE A 49 -14.71 -12.63 -10.99
N ALA A 50 -14.72 -13.91 -11.29
CA ALA A 50 -15.77 -14.80 -10.81
C ALA A 50 -15.68 -14.96 -9.28
N ALA A 51 -16.80 -14.87 -8.56
CA ALA A 51 -16.84 -15.01 -7.11
C ALA A 51 -16.25 -16.35 -6.64
N GLY A 52 -16.50 -17.43 -7.39
CA GLY A 52 -15.93 -18.75 -7.11
C GLY A 52 -14.41 -18.79 -7.29
N GLU A 53 -13.85 -18.07 -8.27
CA GLU A 53 -12.40 -17.98 -8.44
C GLU A 53 -11.75 -17.20 -7.29
N ALA A 54 -12.34 -16.06 -6.92
CA ALA A 54 -11.89 -15.27 -5.77
C ALA A 54 -11.97 -16.07 -4.46
N ALA A 55 -13.08 -16.79 -4.24
CA ALA A 55 -13.26 -17.64 -3.06
C ALA A 55 -12.21 -18.77 -3.00
N ARG A 56 -11.99 -19.50 -4.10
CA ARG A 56 -10.99 -20.57 -4.14
C ARG A 56 -9.58 -20.08 -3.85
N PHE A 57 -9.23 -18.88 -4.30
CA PHE A 57 -7.93 -18.27 -3.97
C PHE A 57 -7.85 -17.88 -2.48
N ILE A 58 -8.88 -17.21 -1.95
CA ILE A 58 -8.93 -16.78 -0.55
C ILE A 58 -8.96 -17.98 0.42
N ASP A 59 -9.66 -19.05 0.06
CA ASP A 59 -9.76 -20.27 0.87
C ASP A 59 -8.48 -21.15 0.75
N GLY A 60 -7.51 -20.73 -0.07
CA GLY A 60 -6.24 -21.42 -0.29
C GLY A 60 -6.35 -22.70 -1.13
N GLU A 61 -7.46 -22.89 -1.85
CA GLU A 61 -7.61 -24.00 -2.80
C GLU A 61 -6.74 -23.81 -4.05
N ALA A 62 -6.57 -22.56 -4.48
CA ALA A 62 -5.68 -22.19 -5.58
C ALA A 62 -4.36 -21.59 -5.05
N ALA A 63 -3.25 -22.01 -5.65
CA ALA A 63 -1.91 -21.50 -5.30
C ALA A 63 -1.71 -20.02 -5.70
N ALA A 64 -2.34 -19.63 -6.82
CA ALA A 64 -2.19 -18.32 -7.43
C ALA A 64 -3.47 -17.91 -8.19
N ILE A 65 -3.62 -16.60 -8.38
CA ILE A 65 -4.60 -16.00 -9.28
C ILE A 65 -3.89 -15.02 -10.22
N ARG A 66 -4.15 -15.16 -11.52
CA ARG A 66 -3.53 -14.33 -12.56
C ARG A 66 -4.52 -13.28 -13.03
N LEU A 67 -4.12 -12.01 -12.94
CA LEU A 67 -4.99 -10.86 -13.13
C LEU A 67 -4.40 -9.91 -14.17
N ARG A 68 -5.25 -9.42 -15.07
CA ARG A 68 -4.94 -8.36 -16.03
C ARG A 68 -5.13 -7.02 -15.35
N THR A 69 -4.04 -6.31 -15.09
CA THR A 69 -4.00 -5.04 -14.35
C THR A 69 -4.97 -3.99 -14.89
N THR A 70 -5.18 -3.98 -16.22
CA THR A 70 -6.00 -2.99 -16.93
C THR A 70 -7.46 -3.43 -17.18
N ARG A 71 -7.84 -4.66 -16.83
CA ARG A 71 -9.16 -5.22 -17.18
C ARG A 71 -9.88 -5.86 -16.01
N ASP A 72 -9.18 -6.64 -15.20
CA ASP A 72 -9.84 -7.46 -14.20
C ASP A 72 -10.20 -6.60 -12.98
N VAL A 73 -11.47 -6.66 -12.59
CA VAL A 73 -12.02 -5.85 -11.50
C VAL A 73 -12.68 -6.70 -10.43
N LEU A 74 -12.63 -6.22 -9.20
CA LEU A 74 -13.53 -6.65 -8.14
C LEU A 74 -14.93 -6.06 -8.36
N PRO A 75 -15.96 -6.64 -7.70
CA PRO A 75 -17.23 -5.97 -7.55
C PRO A 75 -17.04 -4.52 -7.08
N GLY A 76 -17.64 -3.56 -7.78
CA GLY A 76 -17.50 -2.12 -7.51
C GLY A 76 -16.50 -1.41 -8.43
N GLY A 77 -15.81 -2.15 -9.32
CA GLY A 77 -15.00 -1.58 -10.40
C GLY A 77 -13.55 -1.29 -10.01
N TYR A 78 -13.11 -1.67 -8.81
CA TYR A 78 -11.72 -1.56 -8.37
C TYR A 78 -10.85 -2.60 -9.06
N SER A 79 -9.59 -2.25 -9.39
CA SER A 79 -8.66 -3.18 -10.04
C SER A 79 -8.39 -4.38 -9.13
N ALA A 80 -8.69 -5.59 -9.61
CA ALA A 80 -8.44 -6.81 -8.86
C ALA A 80 -6.93 -7.05 -8.66
N ALA A 81 -6.09 -6.61 -9.60
CA ALA A 81 -4.64 -6.70 -9.47
C ALA A 81 -4.10 -5.87 -8.29
N MET A 82 -4.85 -4.85 -7.86
CA MET A 82 -4.50 -4.00 -6.72
C MET A 82 -5.09 -4.49 -5.39
N THR A 83 -5.69 -5.68 -5.36
CA THR A 83 -6.26 -6.25 -4.13
C THR A 83 -5.21 -6.23 -3.02
N PRO A 84 -5.56 -5.72 -1.83
CA PRO A 84 -4.65 -5.69 -0.69
C PRO A 84 -4.31 -7.10 -0.20
N LEU A 85 -3.18 -7.19 0.50
CA LEU A 85 -2.77 -8.40 1.22
C LEU A 85 -3.80 -8.71 2.32
N LEU A 86 -4.10 -9.99 2.50
CA LEU A 86 -4.92 -10.50 3.59
C LEU A 86 -4.12 -11.50 4.42
N VAL A 87 -4.45 -11.60 5.72
CA VAL A 87 -3.90 -12.59 6.64
C VAL A 87 -4.95 -13.65 6.94
N ASP A 88 -4.64 -14.93 6.77
CA ASP A 88 -5.54 -16.00 7.22
C ASP A 88 -5.35 -16.22 8.73
N TRP A 89 -6.00 -15.39 9.54
CA TRP A 89 -5.86 -15.40 11.00
C TRP A 89 -6.23 -16.74 11.63
N ASN A 90 -7.21 -17.45 11.06
CA ASN A 90 -7.70 -18.72 11.62
C ASN A 90 -6.71 -19.88 11.43
N ARG A 91 -5.91 -19.85 10.37
CA ARG A 91 -4.92 -20.90 10.04
C ARG A 91 -3.48 -20.48 10.34
N SER A 92 -3.27 -19.23 10.74
CA SER A 92 -1.97 -18.72 11.16
C SER A 92 -1.66 -19.13 12.60
N ASP A 93 -0.37 -19.32 12.89
CA ASP A 93 0.17 -19.53 14.23
C ASP A 93 1.01 -18.32 14.63
N PHE A 94 0.56 -17.61 15.66
CA PHE A 94 1.22 -16.41 16.18
C PHE A 94 2.16 -16.70 17.35
N SER A 95 2.27 -17.95 17.77
CA SER A 95 3.25 -18.35 18.78
C SER A 95 4.69 -18.20 18.26
N PRO A 96 5.70 -18.12 19.13
CA PRO A 96 7.09 -18.05 18.71
C PRO A 96 7.46 -19.22 17.78
N GLY A 97 8.02 -18.92 16.61
CA GLY A 97 8.32 -19.88 15.55
C GLY A 97 7.14 -20.29 14.65
N GLY A 98 5.93 -19.81 14.96
CA GLY A 98 4.72 -20.02 14.17
C GLY A 98 4.75 -19.32 12.81
N GLU A 99 3.89 -19.79 11.90
CA GLU A 99 3.76 -19.24 10.56
C GLU A 99 2.50 -18.38 10.42
N VAL A 100 2.67 -17.18 9.88
CA VAL A 100 1.57 -16.32 9.47
C VAL A 100 1.30 -16.53 7.99
N LEU A 101 0.05 -16.87 7.68
CA LEU A 101 -0.39 -17.18 6.33
C LEU A 101 -0.92 -15.92 5.64
N LEU A 102 -0.34 -15.60 4.50
CA LEU A 102 -0.63 -14.42 3.70
C LEU A 102 -1.33 -14.83 2.40
N ILE A 103 -2.31 -14.03 1.99
CA ILE A 103 -3.04 -14.19 0.73
C ILE A 103 -2.91 -12.89 -0.06
N GLY A 104 -2.55 -12.98 -1.33
CA GLY A 104 -2.48 -11.80 -2.20
C GLY A 104 -1.09 -11.18 -2.31
N VAL A 105 -0.02 -11.94 -2.09
CA VAL A 105 1.36 -11.49 -2.33
C VAL A 105 1.59 -11.40 -3.83
N ASN A 106 1.90 -10.21 -4.34
CA ASN A 106 2.28 -10.01 -5.74
C ASN A 106 3.67 -10.61 -5.98
N HIS A 107 3.68 -11.75 -6.66
CA HIS A 107 4.88 -12.51 -6.98
C HIS A 107 4.68 -13.16 -8.35
N GLY A 108 5.25 -12.55 -9.39
CA GLY A 108 5.18 -13.02 -10.77
C GLY A 108 4.27 -12.19 -11.66
N GLY A 109 3.88 -12.78 -12.79
CA GLY A 109 3.23 -12.07 -13.89
C GLY A 109 4.22 -11.37 -14.82
N ASN A 110 3.70 -10.48 -15.66
CA ASN A 110 4.51 -9.72 -16.60
C ASN A 110 3.97 -8.28 -16.67
N PRO A 111 4.62 -7.33 -15.95
CA PRO A 111 4.21 -5.93 -15.93
C PRO A 111 4.13 -5.29 -17.32
N LEU A 112 4.98 -5.69 -18.27
CA LEU A 112 4.96 -5.16 -19.64
C LEU A 112 3.70 -5.58 -20.40
N SER A 113 3.17 -6.77 -20.09
CA SER A 113 1.91 -7.25 -20.67
C SER A 113 0.67 -6.85 -19.84
N GLY A 114 0.85 -6.09 -18.75
CA GLY A 114 -0.23 -5.72 -17.84
C GLY A 114 -0.82 -6.92 -17.11
N VAL A 115 0.01 -7.88 -16.72
CA VAL A 115 -0.39 -9.08 -15.97
C VAL A 115 0.30 -9.08 -14.61
N THR A 116 -0.49 -9.26 -13.56
CA THR A 116 -0.08 -9.42 -12.18
C THR A 116 -0.46 -10.82 -11.70
N GLU A 117 0.41 -11.48 -10.95
CA GLU A 117 0.10 -12.76 -10.31
C GLU A 117 0.10 -12.59 -8.79
N LEU A 118 -1.03 -12.89 -8.17
CA LEU A 118 -1.16 -12.88 -6.72
C LEU A 118 -1.06 -14.32 -6.21
N ARG A 119 -0.21 -14.54 -5.21
CA ARG A 119 0.07 -15.85 -4.61
C ARG A 119 -0.22 -15.84 -3.12
N SER A 120 -0.35 -17.03 -2.55
CA SER A 120 -0.36 -17.21 -1.10
C SER A 120 1.05 -17.50 -0.60
N ALA A 121 1.37 -17.06 0.62
CA ALA A 121 2.67 -17.26 1.25
C ALA A 121 2.52 -17.64 2.73
N ALA A 122 3.53 -18.28 3.29
CA ALA A 122 3.72 -18.45 4.72
C ALA A 122 4.98 -17.69 5.13
N VAL A 123 4.89 -16.89 6.19
CA VAL A 123 6.01 -16.10 6.72
C VAL A 123 6.20 -16.38 8.21
N ARG A 124 7.45 -16.38 8.67
CA ARG A 124 7.83 -16.54 10.07
C ARG A 124 8.39 -15.22 10.57
N PRO A 125 7.61 -14.42 11.34
CA PRO A 125 8.06 -13.11 11.80
C PRO A 125 9.38 -13.14 12.58
N ASP A 126 9.62 -14.21 13.33
CA ASP A 126 10.83 -14.34 14.15
C ASP A 126 12.11 -14.59 13.31
N LEU A 127 11.97 -14.89 12.01
CA LEU A 127 13.07 -15.05 11.06
C LEU A 127 13.28 -13.82 10.18
N VAL A 128 12.72 -12.66 10.53
CA VAL A 128 13.07 -11.40 9.88
C VAL A 128 14.45 -10.96 10.35
N ALA A 129 15.42 -11.02 9.43
CA ALA A 129 16.81 -10.66 9.69
C ALA A 129 17.03 -9.15 9.68
N GLU A 130 16.35 -8.44 8.78
CA GLU A 130 16.53 -7.01 8.55
C GLU A 130 15.23 -6.38 8.08
N VAL A 131 14.95 -5.16 8.54
CA VAL A 131 13.87 -4.33 7.99
C VAL A 131 14.44 -3.06 7.39
N GLN A 132 13.97 -2.73 6.20
CA GLN A 132 14.37 -1.54 5.46
C GLN A 132 13.17 -0.63 5.22
N PHE A 133 13.36 0.67 5.43
CA PHE A 133 12.48 1.71 4.91
C PHE A 133 12.98 2.14 3.53
N ILE A 134 12.14 1.97 2.52
CA ILE A 134 12.49 2.28 1.13
C ILE A 134 11.73 3.52 0.69
N MET A 135 12.48 4.46 0.11
CA MET A 135 11.98 5.67 -0.50
C MET A 135 12.22 5.61 -2.01
N VAL A 136 11.17 5.80 -2.79
CA VAL A 136 11.21 5.76 -4.26
C VAL A 136 10.79 7.14 -4.79
N PRO A 137 11.74 7.98 -5.23
CA PRO A 137 11.41 9.29 -5.80
C PRO A 137 10.58 9.14 -7.08
N LEU A 138 9.45 9.85 -7.17
CA LEU A 138 8.51 9.73 -8.31
C LEU A 138 8.79 10.72 -9.45
N GLY A 139 9.94 11.40 -9.43
CA GLY A 139 10.29 12.50 -10.33
C GLY A 139 9.93 13.88 -9.76
N GLY A 140 10.61 14.92 -10.22
CA GLY A 140 10.50 16.28 -9.66
C GLY A 140 11.30 16.48 -8.36
N PRO A 141 10.95 17.46 -7.51
CA PRO A 141 11.62 17.67 -6.21
C PRO A 141 11.49 16.41 -5.33
N ARG A 142 12.53 16.05 -4.57
CA ARG A 142 12.58 14.88 -3.64
C ARG A 142 11.45 14.77 -2.61
N ALA A 143 10.56 15.75 -2.56
CA ALA A 143 9.40 15.77 -1.68
C ALA A 143 8.18 15.02 -2.25
N ILE A 144 8.23 14.52 -3.49
CA ILE A 144 7.26 13.55 -4.01
C ILE A 144 7.97 12.20 -4.14
N ALA A 145 7.68 11.30 -3.20
CA ALA A 145 8.24 9.97 -3.17
C ALA A 145 7.19 8.98 -2.66
N HIS A 146 7.31 7.74 -3.14
CA HIS A 146 6.63 6.60 -2.56
C HIS A 146 7.48 6.03 -1.42
N GLY A 147 6.85 5.56 -0.33
CA GLY A 147 7.53 4.93 0.80
C GLY A 147 6.96 3.55 1.11
N MET A 148 7.81 2.59 1.43
CA MET A 148 7.40 1.21 1.73
C MET A 148 8.35 0.54 2.72
N LEU A 149 7.89 -0.55 3.35
CA LEU A 149 8.68 -1.38 4.25
C LEU A 149 9.08 -2.66 3.53
N ARG A 150 10.36 -3.05 3.65
CA ARG A 150 10.88 -4.34 3.17
C ARG A 150 11.39 -5.15 4.33
N PHE A 151 10.89 -6.37 4.45
CA PHE A 151 11.28 -7.37 5.45
C PHE A 151 12.13 -8.41 4.74
N ILE A 152 13.39 -8.54 5.14
CA ILE A 152 14.33 -9.52 4.60
C ILE A 152 14.39 -10.69 5.59
N PHE A 153 14.20 -11.89 5.07
CA PHE A 153 14.13 -13.10 5.88
C PHE A 153 15.46 -13.85 5.90
N GLU A 154 15.73 -14.54 7.01
CA GLU A 154 16.67 -15.66 7.02
C GLU A 154 16.14 -16.81 6.14
N SER A 155 16.98 -17.81 5.88
CA SER A 155 16.57 -19.01 5.14
C SER A 155 15.31 -19.64 5.75
N ASP A 156 14.39 -20.04 4.87
CA ASP A 156 13.07 -20.58 5.22
C ASP A 156 12.14 -19.60 5.99
N GLY A 157 12.50 -18.32 6.15
CA GLY A 157 11.66 -17.35 6.84
C GLY A 157 10.40 -16.96 6.08
N ALA A 158 10.40 -17.09 4.75
CA ALA A 158 9.20 -16.95 3.94
C ALA A 158 9.20 -17.89 2.72
N ARG A 159 8.01 -18.40 2.38
CA ARG A 159 7.81 -19.38 1.31
C ARG A 159 6.45 -19.23 0.64
N LEU A 160 6.40 -19.46 -0.66
CA LEU A 160 5.13 -19.50 -1.38
C LEU A 160 4.39 -20.81 -1.09
N ARG A 161 3.07 -20.74 -1.16
CA ARG A 161 2.19 -21.90 -1.02
C ARG A 161 1.81 -22.44 -2.39
N GLY A 162 1.74 -23.76 -2.46
CA GLY A 162 1.15 -24.53 -3.54
C GLY A 162 -0.37 -24.63 -3.42
N GLU A 163 -0.97 -25.48 -4.23
CA GLU A 163 -2.42 -25.72 -4.20
C GLU A 163 -2.85 -26.36 -2.88
N ARG A 164 -4.11 -26.15 -2.49
CA ARG A 164 -4.69 -26.64 -1.22
C ARG A 164 -3.93 -26.19 0.02
N GLY A 165 -3.12 -25.14 -0.12
CA GLY A 165 -2.35 -24.57 0.97
C GLY A 165 -1.14 -25.40 1.39
N GLU A 166 -0.72 -26.38 0.59
CA GLU A 166 0.55 -27.06 0.83
C GLU A 166 1.72 -26.09 0.61
N ILE A 167 2.87 -26.39 1.21
CA ILE A 167 4.08 -25.60 0.96
C ILE A 167 4.61 -25.99 -0.42
N ALA A 168 4.85 -25.01 -1.29
CA ALA A 168 5.43 -25.32 -2.58
C ALA A 168 6.88 -25.83 -2.41
N GLY A 169 7.38 -26.61 -3.38
CA GLY A 169 8.72 -27.20 -3.30
C GLY A 169 9.85 -26.17 -3.12
N GLN A 170 11.05 -26.62 -2.78
CA GLN A 170 12.23 -25.79 -2.45
C GLN A 170 12.61 -24.69 -3.49
N ALA A 171 12.08 -24.76 -4.72
CA ALA A 171 12.30 -23.75 -5.75
C ALA A 171 11.45 -22.46 -5.59
N GLU A 172 10.62 -22.36 -4.54
CA GLU A 172 9.69 -21.24 -4.33
C GLU A 172 9.88 -20.50 -2.99
N THR A 173 11.13 -20.30 -2.58
CA THR A 173 11.49 -19.47 -1.42
C THR A 173 11.25 -17.99 -1.70
N LEU A 174 10.81 -17.25 -0.68
CA LEU A 174 10.64 -15.80 -0.73
C LEU A 174 11.73 -15.14 0.14
N ASP A 175 12.70 -14.48 -0.48
CA ASP A 175 13.81 -13.85 0.26
C ASP A 175 13.36 -12.60 1.06
N ASP A 176 12.32 -11.92 0.57
CA ASP A 176 11.78 -10.72 1.19
C ASP A 176 10.30 -10.47 0.87
N LEU A 177 9.66 -9.72 1.76
CA LEU A 177 8.30 -9.23 1.62
C LEU A 177 8.31 -7.71 1.70
N LEU A 178 7.63 -7.05 0.78
CA LEU A 178 7.40 -5.61 0.84
C LEU A 178 5.94 -5.32 1.16
N LEU A 179 5.73 -4.43 2.13
CA LEU A 179 4.43 -3.83 2.41
C LEU A 179 4.41 -2.41 1.85
N SER A 180 3.52 -2.17 0.89
CA SER A 180 3.39 -0.90 0.18
C SER A 180 1.94 -0.45 0.23
N TRP A 181 1.72 0.75 0.78
CA TRP A 181 0.38 1.33 0.85
C TRP A 181 0.06 2.13 -0.41
N GLU A 182 -1.09 1.87 -1.02
CA GLU A 182 -1.45 2.40 -2.33
C GLU A 182 -2.89 2.89 -2.39
N ALA A 183 -3.12 3.86 -3.28
CA ALA A 183 -4.45 4.33 -3.64
C ALA A 183 -5.12 3.30 -4.56
N TRP A 184 -6.00 2.48 -4.01
CA TRP A 184 -6.77 1.49 -4.73
C TRP A 184 -7.86 2.15 -5.57
N ARG A 185 -7.85 1.83 -6.86
CA ARG A 185 -8.61 2.52 -7.90
C ARG A 185 -8.98 1.57 -9.03
N ALA A 186 -9.86 2.03 -9.92
CA ALA A 186 -10.26 1.29 -11.11
C ALA A 186 -9.08 1.11 -12.10
N PRO A 187 -9.11 0.06 -12.94
CA PRO A 187 -8.10 -0.15 -13.97
C PRO A 187 -7.96 1.05 -14.91
N GLY A 188 -6.72 1.35 -15.32
CA GLY A 188 -6.44 2.47 -16.24
C GLY A 188 -6.60 3.87 -15.65
N VAL A 189 -7.03 4.00 -14.38
CA VAL A 189 -7.13 5.30 -13.71
C VAL A 189 -5.77 5.68 -13.13
N ASP A 190 -5.18 6.75 -13.65
CA ASP A 190 -3.97 7.36 -13.09
C ASP A 190 -4.24 7.92 -11.68
N TYR A 191 -3.28 7.75 -10.77
CA TYR A 191 -3.33 8.40 -9.48
C TYR A 191 -3.16 9.92 -9.63
N ARG A 192 -4.03 10.70 -8.98
CA ARG A 192 -3.97 12.17 -8.95
C ARG A 192 -3.85 12.67 -7.52
N MET A 193 -2.69 13.25 -7.20
CA MET A 193 -2.36 13.71 -5.84
C MET A 193 -3.40 14.68 -5.27
N LEU A 194 -3.85 15.69 -6.03
CA LEU A 194 -4.85 16.64 -5.55
C LEU A 194 -6.19 15.96 -5.26
N LYS A 195 -6.67 15.08 -6.15
CA LYS A 195 -7.91 14.31 -5.92
C LYS A 195 -7.80 13.44 -4.67
N GLY A 196 -6.65 12.83 -4.43
CA GLY A 196 -6.38 12.05 -3.23
C GLY A 196 -6.29 12.86 -1.92
N MET A 197 -6.48 14.19 -1.95
CA MET A 197 -6.66 14.97 -0.71
C MET A 197 -8.07 14.80 -0.13
N ASP A 198 -9.03 14.33 -0.94
CA ASP A 198 -10.31 13.84 -0.44
C ASP A 198 -10.21 12.33 -0.22
N PRO A 199 -10.27 11.84 1.04
CA PRO A 199 -10.13 10.42 1.35
C PRO A 199 -11.29 9.56 0.82
N ARG A 200 -12.36 10.16 0.28
CA ARG A 200 -13.46 9.45 -0.37
C ARG A 200 -13.17 9.09 -1.83
N THR A 201 -12.06 9.58 -2.39
CA THR A 201 -11.71 9.38 -3.81
C THR A 201 -11.11 8.00 -4.07
N TYR A 202 -10.22 7.55 -3.19
CA TYR A 202 -9.45 6.32 -3.35
C TYR A 202 -9.52 5.52 -2.06
N GLU A 203 -9.65 4.20 -2.18
CA GLU A 203 -9.51 3.31 -1.03
C GLU A 203 -8.03 3.07 -0.73
N LEU A 204 -7.69 2.85 0.53
CA LEU A 204 -6.36 2.53 1.00
C LEU A 204 -6.15 1.02 0.90
N ALA A 205 -5.10 0.60 0.19
CA ALA A 205 -4.72 -0.81 0.10
C ALA A 205 -3.28 -1.00 0.58
N CYS A 206 -3.06 -1.83 1.59
CA CYS A 206 -1.74 -2.39 1.88
C CYS A 206 -1.50 -3.57 0.95
N ARG A 207 -0.56 -3.44 0.01
CA ARG A 207 -0.20 -4.50 -0.93
C ARG A 207 1.09 -5.17 -0.49
N GLY A 208 1.09 -6.50 -0.53
CA GLY A 208 2.26 -7.35 -0.31
C GLY A 208 2.94 -7.66 -1.64
N TYR A 209 4.26 -7.54 -1.71
CA TYR A 209 5.05 -7.88 -2.91
C TYR A 209 6.26 -8.72 -2.55
N SER A 210 6.70 -9.58 -3.47
CA SER A 210 8.11 -9.95 -3.48
C SER A 210 8.96 -8.76 -3.93
N GLY A 211 10.15 -8.63 -3.38
CA GLY A 211 11.02 -7.52 -3.71
C GLY A 211 11.43 -7.46 -5.17
N PRO A 212 11.83 -8.58 -5.83
CA PRO A 212 12.16 -8.54 -7.24
C PRO A 212 11.02 -8.01 -8.11
N GLN A 213 9.78 -8.44 -7.83
CA GLN A 213 8.58 -7.98 -8.53
C GLN A 213 8.38 -6.47 -8.36
N ARG A 214 8.41 -5.97 -7.12
CA ARG A 214 8.19 -4.53 -6.87
C ARG A 214 9.33 -3.68 -7.44
N PHE A 215 10.57 -4.14 -7.33
CA PHE A 215 11.72 -3.43 -7.89
C PHE A 215 11.64 -3.34 -9.40
N LEU A 216 11.23 -4.42 -10.08
CA LEU A 216 11.01 -4.41 -11.52
C LEU A 216 9.94 -3.40 -11.93
N GLU A 217 8.80 -3.36 -11.23
CA GLU A 217 7.72 -2.40 -11.50
C GLU A 217 8.21 -0.95 -11.38
N ASP A 218 8.98 -0.62 -10.35
CA ASP A 218 9.56 0.72 -10.18
C ASP A 218 10.66 1.02 -11.22
N ALA A 219 11.51 0.04 -11.52
CA ALA A 219 12.59 0.17 -12.51
C ALA A 219 12.07 0.41 -13.93
N LEU A 220 10.96 -0.22 -14.32
CA LEU A 220 10.29 0.03 -15.60
C LEU A 220 9.78 1.47 -15.72
N MET A 221 9.57 2.14 -14.59
CA MET A 221 9.22 3.56 -14.52
C MET A 221 10.44 4.47 -14.32
N ASN A 222 11.66 3.92 -14.47
CA ASN A 222 12.94 4.60 -14.23
C ASN A 222 13.03 5.21 -12.82
N ARG A 223 12.57 4.46 -11.81
CA ARG A 223 12.60 4.88 -10.41
C ARG A 223 13.60 4.04 -9.63
N ASP A 224 14.50 4.73 -8.95
CA ASP A 224 15.50 4.12 -8.09
C ASP A 224 14.98 4.02 -6.66
N TRP A 225 15.52 3.05 -5.91
CA TRP A 225 15.23 2.90 -4.50
C TRP A 225 16.32 3.57 -3.67
N GLU A 226 15.93 4.43 -2.73
CA GLU A 226 16.76 4.89 -1.63
C GLU A 226 16.38 4.10 -0.38
N VAL A 227 17.33 3.30 0.12
CA VAL A 227 17.08 2.32 1.17
C VAL A 227 17.76 2.73 2.46
N TYR A 228 17.03 2.64 3.56
CA TYR A 228 17.47 2.93 4.92
C TYR A 228 17.23 1.72 5.80
N ARG A 229 18.25 1.27 6.54
CA ARG A 229 18.11 0.17 7.51
C ARG A 229 17.48 0.67 8.79
N LEU A 230 16.46 -0.05 9.25
CA LEU A 230 15.80 0.25 10.51
C LEU A 230 16.51 -0.45 11.67
N ARG A 231 16.57 0.25 12.79
CA ARG A 231 16.89 -0.29 14.09
C ARG A 231 15.66 -0.12 14.97
N LEU A 232 15.20 -1.20 15.60
CA LEU A 232 14.02 -1.20 16.46
C LEU A 232 14.36 -1.64 17.89
N PRO A 233 13.56 -1.24 18.89
CA PRO A 233 13.70 -1.76 20.24
C PRO A 233 13.65 -3.30 20.24
N GLY A 234 14.54 -3.94 21.00
CA GLY A 234 14.60 -5.40 21.06
C GLY A 234 15.18 -6.11 19.81
N GLY A 235 15.73 -5.38 18.83
CA GLY A 235 16.42 -5.96 17.66
C GLY A 235 15.51 -6.83 16.79
N CYS A 236 15.89 -8.08 16.55
CA CYS A 236 15.10 -9.02 15.73
C CYS A 236 13.66 -9.21 16.23
N LYS A 237 13.43 -9.16 17.56
CA LYS A 237 12.07 -9.20 18.11
C LYS A 237 11.25 -7.97 17.71
N GLY A 238 11.90 -6.82 17.60
CA GLY A 238 11.28 -5.60 17.09
C GLY A 238 10.92 -5.71 15.61
N TYR A 239 11.77 -6.36 14.79
CA TYR A 239 11.46 -6.63 13.39
C TYR A 239 10.23 -7.54 13.22
N ALA A 240 10.15 -8.60 14.04
CA ALA A 240 8.99 -9.47 14.10
C ALA A 240 7.71 -8.71 14.47
N GLU A 241 7.79 -7.83 15.48
CA GLU A 241 6.66 -6.98 15.89
C GLU A 241 6.24 -6.01 14.78
N LEU A 242 7.20 -5.35 14.12
CA LEU A 242 6.88 -4.47 13.00
C LEU A 242 6.18 -5.19 11.85
N LEU A 243 6.57 -6.44 11.56
CA LEU A 243 5.85 -7.25 10.58
C LEU A 243 4.43 -7.56 11.05
N ARG A 244 4.24 -8.01 12.30
CA ARG A 244 2.91 -8.32 12.87
C ARG A 244 1.99 -7.10 12.82
N VAL A 245 2.48 -5.93 13.24
CA VAL A 245 1.73 -4.66 13.16
C VAL A 245 1.39 -4.33 11.71
N GLY A 246 2.36 -4.39 10.78
CA GLY A 246 2.11 -4.11 9.36
C GLY A 246 1.04 -5.01 8.75
N LEU A 247 1.05 -6.29 9.11
CA LEU A 247 0.05 -7.26 8.69
C LEU A 247 -1.33 -6.97 9.31
N ALA A 248 -1.39 -6.65 10.60
CA ALA A 248 -2.64 -6.32 11.29
C ALA A 248 -3.30 -5.06 10.73
N VAL A 249 -2.55 -3.96 10.60
CA VAL A 249 -3.06 -2.69 10.02
C VAL A 249 -3.46 -2.92 8.55
N GLY A 250 -2.63 -3.63 7.78
CA GLY A 250 -2.89 -3.90 6.36
C GLY A 250 -4.15 -4.71 6.12
N ASP A 251 -4.31 -5.80 6.86
CA ASP A 251 -5.47 -6.69 6.78
C ASP A 251 -6.75 -5.99 7.30
N GLY A 252 -6.65 -5.20 8.38
CA GLY A 252 -7.76 -4.40 8.89
C GLY A 252 -8.29 -3.43 7.83
N ALA A 253 -7.40 -2.68 7.17
CA ALA A 253 -7.79 -1.78 6.08
C ALA A 253 -8.43 -2.58 4.91
N ALA A 254 -7.82 -3.69 4.53
CA ALA A 254 -8.27 -4.55 3.44
C ALA A 254 -9.71 -5.05 3.64
N ARG A 255 -10.00 -5.65 4.81
CA ARG A 255 -11.31 -6.25 5.10
C ARG A 255 -12.40 -5.20 5.18
N HIS A 256 -12.11 -4.03 5.76
CA HIS A 256 -13.08 -2.93 5.79
C HIS A 256 -13.37 -2.39 4.39
N SER A 257 -12.35 -2.17 3.54
CA SER A 257 -12.56 -1.75 2.15
C SER A 257 -13.32 -2.81 1.34
N LEU A 258 -12.93 -4.09 1.44
CA LEU A 258 -13.61 -5.19 0.74
C LEU A 258 -15.08 -5.34 1.17
N ALA A 259 -15.36 -5.28 2.48
CA ALA A 259 -16.71 -5.36 3.00
C ALA A 259 -17.58 -4.22 2.48
N TRP A 260 -17.03 -2.99 2.47
CA TRP A 260 -17.72 -1.82 1.91
C TRP A 260 -17.96 -1.96 0.41
N MET A 261 -16.97 -2.40 -0.38
CA MET A 261 -17.11 -2.59 -1.83
C MET A 261 -18.22 -3.58 -2.18
N ILE A 262 -18.24 -4.73 -1.51
CA ILE A 262 -19.27 -5.76 -1.71
C ILE A 262 -20.66 -5.23 -1.34
N GLU A 263 -20.78 -4.43 -0.27
CA GLU A 263 -22.03 -3.78 0.09
C GLU A 263 -22.51 -2.76 -0.96
N GLN A 264 -21.61 -1.96 -1.53
CA GLN A 264 -21.99 -0.97 -2.56
C GLN A 264 -22.58 -1.66 -3.78
N VAL A 265 -21.99 -2.78 -4.21
CA VAL A 265 -22.49 -3.58 -5.33
C VAL A 265 -23.86 -4.15 -5.01
N ALA A 266 -24.03 -4.74 -3.82
CA ALA A 266 -25.34 -5.24 -3.40
C ALA A 266 -26.42 -4.15 -3.42
N ARG A 267 -26.08 -2.91 -3.04
CA ARG A 267 -27.00 -1.75 -3.09
C ARG A 267 -27.26 -1.28 -4.52
N GLN A 268 -26.26 -1.32 -5.41
CA GLN A 268 -26.43 -0.96 -6.82
C GLN A 268 -27.30 -1.99 -7.55
N ASP A 269 -27.08 -3.28 -7.34
CA ASP A 269 -27.89 -4.36 -7.91
C ASP A 269 -29.35 -4.28 -7.44
N GLN A 270 -29.60 -3.95 -6.18
CA GLN A 270 -30.96 -3.71 -5.67
C GLN A 270 -31.63 -2.50 -6.34
N LYS A 271 -30.87 -1.43 -6.65
CA LYS A 271 -31.39 -0.25 -7.37
C LYS A 271 -31.68 -0.56 -8.84
N VAL A 272 -30.84 -1.37 -9.49
CA VAL A 272 -31.04 -1.83 -10.87
C VAL A 272 -32.22 -2.78 -10.94
N ALA A 273 -32.33 -3.76 -10.04
CA ALA A 273 -33.47 -4.67 -9.95
C ALA A 273 -34.81 -3.93 -9.76
N ARG A 274 -34.85 -2.88 -8.93
CA ARG A 274 -36.03 -2.01 -8.77
C ARG A 274 -36.37 -1.18 -10.01
N ARG A 275 -35.38 -0.87 -10.86
CA ARG A 275 -35.60 -0.22 -12.16
C ARG A 275 -36.04 -1.22 -13.24
N ASP A 276 -35.52 -2.45 -13.17
CA ASP A 276 -35.79 -3.53 -14.13
C ASP A 276 -37.11 -4.27 -13.88
N GLU A 277 -37.75 -4.11 -12.71
CA GLU A 277 -39.17 -4.45 -12.49
C GLU A 277 -40.10 -3.75 -13.51
N GLN A 278 -39.65 -2.66 -14.14
CA GLN A 278 -40.39 -1.95 -15.20
C GLN A 278 -40.13 -2.54 -16.62
N SER A 279 -39.18 -3.47 -16.80
CA SER A 279 -38.80 -4.07 -18.09
C SER A 279 -38.65 -5.60 -18.02
N ALA A 280 -39.69 -6.27 -17.53
CA ALA A 280 -39.70 -7.72 -17.32
C ALA A 280 -39.92 -8.52 -18.63
N ARG A 281 -38.85 -9.09 -19.20
CA ARG A 281 -38.89 -10.34 -20.00
C ARG A 281 -37.50 -10.93 -20.34
N LYS A 282 -36.40 -10.18 -20.20
CA LYS A 282 -35.02 -10.69 -20.43
C LYS A 282 -34.31 -11.20 -19.16
N ALA A 283 -34.86 -10.93 -17.96
CA ALA A 283 -34.21 -11.07 -16.66
C ALA A 283 -34.23 -12.48 -16.01
N LYS A 284 -34.96 -13.47 -16.55
CA LYS A 284 -35.26 -14.71 -15.81
C LYS A 284 -34.08 -15.71 -15.70
N ARG A 285 -33.05 -15.58 -16.55
CA ARG A 285 -31.83 -16.42 -16.51
C ARG A 285 -30.63 -15.64 -15.96
N ALA A 286 -30.50 -14.36 -16.33
CA ALA A 286 -29.51 -13.43 -15.80
C ALA A 286 -29.72 -13.11 -14.30
N GLY A 287 -30.98 -13.11 -13.82
CA GLY A 287 -31.30 -12.85 -12.42
C GLY A 287 -30.92 -13.99 -11.46
N ALA A 288 -30.91 -15.24 -11.92
CA ALA A 288 -30.52 -16.39 -11.09
C ALA A 288 -29.00 -16.51 -10.94
N GLU A 289 -28.25 -16.33 -12.05
CA GLU A 289 -26.78 -16.29 -12.02
C GLU A 289 -26.27 -15.05 -11.27
N GLY A 290 -26.90 -13.88 -11.46
CA GLY A 290 -26.58 -12.67 -10.71
C GLY A 290 -26.86 -12.79 -9.21
N ALA A 291 -27.99 -13.41 -8.81
CA ALA A 291 -28.29 -13.66 -7.41
C ALA A 291 -27.32 -14.66 -6.75
N ALA A 292 -26.95 -15.73 -7.45
CA ALA A 292 -25.97 -16.70 -6.96
C ALA A 292 -24.56 -16.09 -6.83
N ALA A 293 -24.14 -15.28 -7.80
CA ALA A 293 -22.87 -14.55 -7.74
C ALA A 293 -22.86 -13.55 -6.56
N LEU A 294 -23.95 -12.80 -6.36
CA LEU A 294 -24.07 -11.87 -5.25
C LEU A 294 -24.04 -12.60 -3.89
N GLU A 295 -24.69 -13.74 -3.78
CA GLU A 295 -24.68 -14.56 -2.56
C GLU A 295 -23.30 -15.15 -2.28
N ALA A 296 -22.56 -15.56 -3.31
CA ALA A 296 -21.17 -15.98 -3.19
C ALA A 296 -20.28 -14.82 -2.70
N TRP A 297 -20.48 -13.60 -3.21
CA TRP A 297 -19.77 -12.40 -2.73
C TRP A 297 -20.14 -12.02 -1.30
N ARG A 298 -21.42 -12.16 -0.89
CA ARG A 298 -21.84 -11.96 0.50
C ARG A 298 -21.20 -12.97 1.44
N SER A 299 -21.23 -14.25 1.05
CA SER A 299 -20.58 -15.32 1.80
C SER A 299 -19.07 -15.05 1.94
N LEU A 300 -18.43 -14.54 0.89
CA LEU A 300 -17.02 -14.15 0.93
C LEU A 300 -16.79 -12.95 1.88
N ARG A 301 -17.67 -11.94 1.85
CA ARG A 301 -17.64 -10.81 2.80
C ARG A 301 -17.78 -11.30 4.24
N GLU A 302 -18.73 -12.17 4.53
CA GLU A 302 -18.94 -12.69 5.88
C GLU A 302 -17.71 -13.45 6.38
N ARG A 303 -17.10 -14.29 5.54
CA ARG A 303 -15.83 -14.95 5.87
C ARG A 303 -14.68 -13.97 6.06
N ALA A 304 -14.58 -12.97 5.18
CA ALA A 304 -13.57 -11.93 5.28
C ALA A 304 -13.74 -11.10 6.57
N VAL A 305 -14.96 -10.76 6.97
CA VAL A 305 -15.20 -9.98 8.21
C VAL A 305 -15.03 -10.85 9.46
N ALA A 306 -15.43 -12.11 9.43
CA ALA A 306 -15.34 -13.03 10.59
C ALA A 306 -13.89 -13.38 10.96
N SER A 307 -12.97 -13.31 10.01
CA SER A 307 -11.53 -13.51 10.21
C SER A 307 -10.85 -12.15 10.43
N SER A 308 -10.99 -11.53 11.60
CA SER A 308 -10.25 -10.31 11.95
C SER A 308 -9.01 -10.63 12.79
N ALA A 309 -8.03 -9.72 12.81
CA ALA A 309 -6.92 -9.81 13.74
C ALA A 309 -7.45 -9.96 15.18
N PRO A 310 -6.88 -10.85 16.01
CA PRO A 310 -7.25 -10.97 17.43
C PRO A 310 -6.65 -9.84 18.29
N ASP A 311 -6.26 -8.73 17.68
CA ASP A 311 -5.50 -7.64 18.30
C ASP A 311 -6.47 -6.58 18.84
N ASP A 312 -6.40 -6.32 20.15
CA ASP A 312 -7.26 -5.39 20.88
C ASP A 312 -6.70 -3.96 20.94
N ASP A 313 -5.52 -3.73 20.38
CA ASP A 313 -4.92 -2.40 20.32
C ASP A 313 -5.69 -1.51 19.31
N PRO A 314 -6.25 -0.39 19.76
CA PRO A 314 -6.98 0.52 18.87
C PRO A 314 -6.11 1.11 17.75
N ARG A 315 -4.77 1.08 17.87
CA ARG A 315 -3.82 1.56 16.85
C ARG A 315 -3.72 0.64 15.63
N VAL A 316 -4.33 -0.55 15.65
CA VAL A 316 -4.42 -1.40 14.45
C VAL A 316 -5.83 -1.52 13.89
N ASP A 317 -6.83 -0.96 14.57
CA ASP A 317 -8.22 -0.91 14.08
C ASP A 317 -8.37 0.17 13.00
N MET A 318 -8.52 -0.27 11.75
CA MET A 318 -8.69 0.61 10.59
C MET A 318 -10.14 0.96 10.28
N ARG A 319 -11.09 0.64 11.17
CA ARG A 319 -12.52 0.93 10.96
C ARG A 319 -12.76 2.43 10.76
N GLY A 320 -13.38 2.77 9.63
CA GLY A 320 -13.67 4.16 9.26
C GLY A 320 -12.46 4.93 8.72
N GLN A 321 -11.28 4.30 8.64
CA GLN A 321 -10.02 4.92 8.26
C GLN A 321 -9.44 4.33 6.96
N THR A 322 -10.31 3.77 6.11
CA THR A 322 -9.90 3.07 4.88
C THR A 322 -9.69 3.99 3.68
N GLY A 323 -9.96 5.29 3.80
CA GLY A 323 -9.75 6.23 2.70
C GLY A 323 -8.28 6.62 2.55
N TYR A 324 -7.71 6.44 1.36
CA TYR A 324 -6.36 6.89 1.06
C TYR A 324 -6.31 8.43 1.04
N HIS A 325 -5.32 9.02 1.72
CA HIS A 325 -5.10 10.47 1.71
C HIS A 325 -3.67 10.81 1.32
N SER A 326 -3.48 11.65 0.30
CA SER A 326 -2.18 11.97 -0.31
C SER A 326 -1.11 12.47 0.67
N LEU A 327 -1.51 13.18 1.73
CA LEU A 327 -0.63 13.59 2.82
C LEU A 327 -0.68 12.67 4.04
N LEU A 328 -1.85 12.44 4.63
CA LEU A 328 -1.99 11.79 5.95
C LEU A 328 -1.90 10.25 5.90
N ARG A 329 -2.52 9.62 4.89
CA ARG A 329 -2.62 8.16 4.74
C ARG A 329 -2.06 7.74 3.39
N SER A 330 -0.83 8.16 3.13
CA SER A 330 -0.08 7.83 1.92
C SER A 330 0.87 6.66 2.18
N CYS A 331 1.39 6.06 1.13
CA CYS A 331 2.49 5.09 1.15
C CYS A 331 3.53 5.30 2.28
N ALA A 332 4.16 6.46 2.28
CA ALA A 332 5.25 6.77 3.19
C ALA A 332 4.76 7.01 4.63
N ASN A 333 3.62 7.69 4.81
CA ASN A 333 3.09 7.98 6.13
C ASN A 333 2.44 6.76 6.81
N MET A 334 1.80 5.87 6.05
CA MET A 334 1.32 4.60 6.60
C MET A 334 2.47 3.66 6.97
N SER A 335 3.58 3.69 6.21
CA SER A 335 4.80 2.97 6.58
C SER A 335 5.41 3.53 7.88
N LEU A 336 5.49 4.85 8.01
CA LEU A 336 5.93 5.52 9.23
C LEU A 336 5.01 5.23 10.42
N TYR A 337 3.69 5.30 10.22
CA TYR A 337 2.68 4.97 11.22
C TYR A 337 2.88 3.54 11.76
N THR A 338 3.07 2.58 10.85
CA THR A 338 3.32 1.18 11.23
C THR A 338 4.59 1.04 12.09
N ILE A 339 5.65 1.79 11.75
CA ILE A 339 6.88 1.86 12.57
C ILE A 339 6.57 2.44 13.95
N ASP A 340 5.87 3.57 14.02
CA ASP A 340 5.57 4.23 15.29
C ASP A 340 4.70 3.37 16.21
N VAL A 341 3.70 2.67 15.67
CA VAL A 341 2.87 1.71 16.43
C VAL A 341 3.73 0.58 16.99
N ALA A 342 4.57 -0.05 16.16
CA ALA A 342 5.44 -1.13 16.61
C ALA A 342 6.43 -0.67 17.68
N VAL A 343 7.06 0.50 17.50
CA VAL A 343 7.98 1.08 18.48
C VAL A 343 7.27 1.39 19.80
N ALA A 344 6.07 1.97 19.76
CA ALA A 344 5.29 2.26 20.96
C ALA A 344 4.98 0.97 21.74
N ARG A 345 4.46 -0.07 21.07
CA ARG A 345 4.20 -1.38 21.67
C ARG A 345 5.44 -2.00 22.31
N LEU A 346 6.57 -1.95 21.62
CA LEU A 346 7.82 -2.51 22.14
C LEU A 346 8.30 -1.76 23.40
N ILE A 347 8.18 -0.44 23.42
CA ILE A 347 8.52 0.38 24.59
C ILE A 347 7.57 0.09 25.76
N GLU A 348 6.26 0.03 25.50
CA GLU A 348 5.22 -0.31 26.48
C GLU A 348 5.43 -1.70 27.08
N ALA A 349 5.87 -2.67 26.26
CA ALA A 349 6.22 -4.02 26.68
C ALA A 349 7.60 -4.12 27.38
N GLY A 350 8.32 -3.01 27.54
CA GLY A 350 9.59 -2.94 28.29
C GLY A 350 10.80 -3.44 27.52
N PHE A 351 10.76 -3.51 26.18
CA PHE A 351 11.94 -3.86 25.40
C PHE A 351 13.04 -2.78 25.48
N PRO A 352 14.32 -3.16 25.51
CA PRO A 352 15.41 -2.19 25.49
C PRO A 352 15.36 -1.31 24.24
N ALA A 353 15.25 0.00 24.46
CA ALA A 353 15.11 0.99 23.38
C ALA A 353 16.37 1.83 23.13
N GLU A 354 17.35 1.89 24.03
CA GLU A 354 18.63 2.62 23.83
C GLU A 354 18.50 4.03 23.19
N GLY A 355 17.55 4.83 23.68
CA GLY A 355 17.29 6.18 23.16
C GLY A 355 16.39 6.22 21.91
N MET A 356 15.85 5.08 21.48
CA MET A 356 14.79 5.00 20.48
C MET A 356 13.46 5.47 21.05
N VAL A 357 12.73 6.22 20.25
CA VAL A 357 11.38 6.73 20.56
C VAL A 357 10.53 6.66 19.29
N THR A 358 9.22 6.87 19.41
CA THR A 358 8.38 7.11 18.23
C THR A 358 8.74 8.45 17.58
N THR A 359 8.53 8.56 16.28
CA THR A 359 8.73 9.82 15.54
C THR A 359 7.63 10.83 15.82
N GLN A 360 6.43 10.32 16.17
CA GLN A 360 5.23 11.06 16.55
C GLN A 360 4.31 10.15 17.38
N GLU A 361 3.27 10.73 17.97
CA GLU A 361 2.15 9.96 18.53
C GLU A 361 1.57 9.04 17.45
N PRO A 362 1.42 7.72 17.70
CA PRO A 362 0.95 6.74 16.73
C PRO A 362 -0.57 6.82 16.54
N GLU A 363 -1.04 7.97 16.09
CA GLU A 363 -2.45 8.26 15.80
C GLU A 363 -2.64 8.61 14.32
N LEU A 364 -3.66 8.02 13.72
CA LEU A 364 -4.08 8.36 12.36
C LEU A 364 -4.90 9.64 12.39
N ARG A 365 -4.39 10.65 11.70
CA ARG A 365 -4.98 11.99 11.66
C ARG A 365 -6.12 12.06 10.68
N GLU A 366 -7.16 12.80 11.07
CA GLU A 366 -8.24 13.16 10.15
C GLU A 366 -7.85 14.29 9.21
N ALA A 367 -8.45 14.26 8.01
CA ALA A 367 -8.24 15.31 7.02
C ALA A 367 -8.97 16.58 7.45
N GLU A 368 -8.25 17.69 7.54
CA GLU A 368 -8.87 18.99 7.78
C GLU A 368 -9.71 19.41 6.57
N GLY A 369 -10.79 20.17 6.81
CA GLY A 369 -11.71 20.59 5.74
C GLY A 369 -11.01 21.28 4.57
N TRP A 370 -9.99 22.11 4.84
CA TRP A 370 -9.24 22.78 3.78
C TRP A 370 -8.42 21.81 2.92
N MET A 371 -8.01 20.64 3.43
CA MET A 371 -7.33 19.61 2.65
C MET A 371 -8.30 18.96 1.67
N VAL A 372 -9.50 18.61 2.15
CA VAL A 372 -10.55 18.01 1.32
C VAL A 372 -10.97 18.97 0.19
N GLU A 373 -11.10 20.26 0.50
CA GLU A 373 -11.39 21.30 -0.49
C GLU A 373 -10.34 21.37 -1.63
N LEU A 374 -9.07 21.00 -1.37
CA LEU A 374 -8.03 20.97 -2.40
C LEU A 374 -8.27 19.93 -3.50
N ALA A 375 -9.14 18.93 -3.28
CA ALA A 375 -9.46 17.93 -4.28
C ALA A 375 -10.21 18.50 -5.50
N GLU A 376 -10.97 19.57 -5.29
CA GLU A 376 -11.74 20.27 -6.33
C GLU A 376 -11.25 21.70 -6.60
N ALA A 377 -10.26 22.18 -5.84
CA ALA A 377 -9.72 23.54 -5.95
C ALA A 377 -9.10 23.83 -7.31
N ASP A 378 -9.32 25.05 -7.80
CA ASP A 378 -8.55 25.62 -8.90
C ASP A 378 -7.21 26.22 -8.42
N LEU A 379 -6.43 26.80 -9.33
CA LEU A 379 -5.12 27.37 -8.98
C LEU A 379 -5.22 28.54 -8.00
N ALA A 380 -6.24 29.39 -8.13
CA ALA A 380 -6.43 30.52 -7.23
C ALA A 380 -6.79 30.01 -5.83
N ASP A 381 -7.67 29.02 -5.74
CA ASP A 381 -8.05 28.36 -4.49
C ASP A 381 -6.88 27.67 -3.79
N ILE A 382 -5.98 27.04 -4.54
CA ILE A 382 -4.75 26.45 -4.00
C ILE A 382 -3.86 27.53 -3.40
N LEU A 383 -3.65 28.64 -4.12
CA LEU A 383 -2.80 29.74 -3.65
C LEU A 383 -3.37 30.39 -2.38
N LEU A 384 -4.69 30.54 -2.28
CA LEU A 384 -5.35 31.06 -1.07
C LEU A 384 -5.14 30.15 0.15
N ARG A 385 -4.99 28.84 -0.05
CA ARG A 385 -4.78 27.85 1.01
C ARG A 385 -3.31 27.59 1.32
N ALA A 386 -2.39 28.05 0.48
CA ALA A 386 -0.95 27.85 0.64
C ALA A 386 -0.39 28.25 2.02
N PRO A 387 -0.81 29.37 2.66
CA PRO A 387 -0.34 29.71 4.01
C PRO A 387 -0.73 28.68 5.07
N ARG A 388 -1.96 28.15 5.03
CA ARG A 388 -2.44 27.11 5.96
C ARG A 388 -1.67 25.80 5.75
N MET A 389 -1.50 25.42 4.50
CA MET A 389 -0.72 24.24 4.14
C MET A 389 0.73 24.35 4.59
N LEU A 390 1.34 25.53 4.47
CA LEU A 390 2.70 25.77 4.97
C LEU A 390 2.78 25.67 6.49
N ALA A 391 1.84 26.30 7.21
CA ALA A 391 1.77 26.20 8.67
C ALA A 391 1.64 24.73 9.11
N TYR A 392 0.76 23.97 8.45
CA TYR A 392 0.57 22.55 8.72
C TYR A 392 1.82 21.72 8.45
N ALA A 393 2.51 21.96 7.32
CA ALA A 393 3.76 21.24 7.00
C ALA A 393 4.92 21.59 7.94
N LEU A 394 4.92 22.79 8.55
CA LEU A 394 5.90 23.17 9.56
C LEU A 394 5.63 22.47 10.89
N GLU A 395 4.37 22.28 11.25
CA GLU A 395 3.95 21.57 12.45
C GLU A 395 4.10 20.05 12.31
N HIS A 396 3.88 19.52 11.09
CA HIS A 396 3.88 18.09 10.80
C HIS A 396 4.83 17.76 9.65
N PRO A 397 6.16 17.86 9.84
CA PRO A 397 7.13 17.76 8.74
C PRO A 397 7.12 16.41 8.01
N THR A 398 6.66 15.34 8.66
CA THR A 398 6.57 13.97 8.13
C THR A 398 5.54 13.82 7.00
N ILE A 399 4.60 14.76 6.85
CA ILE A 399 3.67 14.79 5.71
C ILE A 399 4.39 14.94 4.36
N ILE A 400 5.65 15.40 4.39
CA ILE A 400 6.55 15.46 3.25
C ILE A 400 7.42 14.20 3.30
N PRO A 401 7.22 13.20 2.40
CA PRO A 401 7.94 11.93 2.46
C PRO A 401 9.47 12.06 2.56
N GLY A 402 10.06 13.02 1.85
CA GLY A 402 11.50 13.29 1.90
C GLY A 402 12.05 13.74 3.27
N LYS A 403 11.18 14.02 4.26
CA LYS A 403 11.57 14.34 5.64
C LYS A 403 11.54 13.13 6.58
N ILE A 404 10.88 12.05 6.19
CA ILE A 404 10.71 10.86 7.03
C ILE A 404 12.05 10.23 7.44
N PRO A 405 13.05 10.06 6.55
CA PRO A 405 14.34 9.51 6.96
C PRO A 405 15.03 10.35 8.05
N GLY A 406 14.90 11.68 8.00
CA GLY A 406 15.44 12.56 9.03
C GLY A 406 14.62 12.56 10.33
N ALA A 407 13.36 12.13 10.30
CA ALA A 407 12.56 11.90 11.51
C ALA A 407 12.96 10.58 12.16
N LEU A 408 13.10 9.50 11.38
CA LEU A 408 13.58 8.20 11.83
C LEU A 408 14.99 8.29 12.44
N GLU A 409 15.91 9.04 11.82
CA GLU A 409 17.25 9.29 12.36
C GLU A 409 17.20 9.93 13.76
N LYS A 410 16.41 10.99 13.92
CA LYS A 410 16.28 11.71 15.21
C LYS A 410 15.64 10.85 16.28
N ALA A 411 14.75 9.94 15.89
CA ALA A 411 14.09 9.00 16.77
C ALA A 411 14.99 7.80 17.12
N GLY A 412 16.23 7.74 16.61
CA GLY A 412 17.15 6.63 16.86
C GLY A 412 16.82 5.34 16.10
N LEU A 413 15.91 5.41 15.13
CA LEU A 413 15.32 4.26 14.45
C LEU A 413 16.05 3.86 13.16
N LEU A 414 17.16 4.53 12.83
CA LEU A 414 18.02 4.16 11.70
C LEU A 414 19.34 3.57 12.19
N GLU A 415 19.82 2.54 11.50
CA GLU A 415 21.20 2.10 11.67
C GLU A 415 22.17 3.18 11.22
N LEU A 416 23.25 3.36 11.97
CA LEU A 416 24.29 4.34 11.68
C LEU A 416 25.59 3.63 11.30
N GLU A 417 26.21 4.08 10.22
CA GLU A 417 27.56 3.70 9.81
C GLU A 417 28.45 4.95 9.84
N ASN A 418 29.55 4.91 10.59
CA ASN A 418 30.44 6.06 10.78
C ASN A 418 29.72 7.35 11.23
N GLY A 419 28.70 7.21 12.09
CA GLY A 419 27.91 8.32 12.63
C GLY A 419 26.92 8.95 11.65
N ARG A 420 26.61 8.29 10.53
CA ARG A 420 25.59 8.72 9.56
C ARG A 420 24.61 7.59 9.28
N PRO A 421 23.34 7.89 8.92
CA PRO A 421 22.40 6.86 8.52
C PRO A 421 22.96 5.98 7.42
N TRP A 422 22.92 4.67 7.63
CA TRP A 422 23.21 3.70 6.58
C TRP A 422 22.18 3.90 5.45
N LYS A 423 22.69 4.19 4.25
CA LYS A 423 21.88 4.50 3.08
C LYS A 423 22.50 3.92 1.82
N VAL A 424 21.73 3.15 1.08
CA VAL A 424 22.12 2.63 -0.23
C VAL A 424 21.11 3.08 -1.28
N ARG A 425 21.58 3.31 -2.51
CA ARG A 425 20.74 3.57 -3.67
C ARG A 425 20.84 2.39 -4.64
N TYR A 426 19.71 1.75 -4.92
CA TYR A 426 19.62 0.69 -5.92
C TYR A 426 18.97 1.19 -7.21
N SER A 427 19.49 0.73 -8.34
CA SER A 427 19.03 1.08 -9.67
C SER A 427 19.24 -0.08 -10.63
N VAL A 428 18.35 -0.25 -11.60
CA VAL A 428 18.51 -1.24 -12.68
C VAL A 428 19.74 -0.97 -13.56
N LEU A 429 20.25 0.27 -13.54
CA LEU A 429 21.44 0.69 -14.27
C LEU A 429 22.76 0.44 -13.53
N SER A 430 22.70 0.16 -12.22
CA SER A 430 23.88 -0.12 -11.40
C SER A 430 23.71 -1.46 -10.66
N GLU A 431 23.38 -1.40 -9.39
CA GLU A 431 23.23 -2.54 -8.50
C GLU A 431 21.78 -2.64 -8.06
N THR A 432 21.29 -3.88 -8.02
CA THR A 432 19.97 -4.21 -7.47
C THR A 432 20.17 -4.83 -6.10
N PRO A 433 19.13 -4.86 -5.23
CA PRO A 433 19.23 -5.50 -3.92
C PRO A 433 19.65 -6.99 -3.96
N TRP A 434 19.53 -7.64 -5.12
CA TRP A 434 19.88 -9.07 -5.33
C TRP A 434 21.08 -9.24 -6.28
N GLY A 435 21.89 -8.19 -6.44
CA GLY A 435 23.11 -8.18 -7.26
C GLY A 435 22.87 -7.64 -8.68
N HIS A 436 23.53 -8.24 -9.67
CA HIS A 436 23.48 -7.74 -11.04
C HIS A 436 22.07 -7.89 -11.65
N ARG A 437 21.65 -6.93 -12.49
CA ARG A 437 20.29 -6.86 -13.08
C ARG A 437 19.80 -8.14 -13.79
N TRP A 438 20.70 -9.00 -14.25
CA TRP A 438 20.33 -10.26 -14.90
C TRP A 438 19.71 -11.27 -13.92
N HIS A 439 20.00 -11.12 -12.62
CA HIS A 439 19.38 -11.93 -11.56
C HIS A 439 17.91 -11.57 -11.32
N LEU A 440 17.44 -10.40 -11.78
CA LEU A 440 16.02 -10.01 -11.72
C LEU A 440 15.16 -10.69 -12.79
N LEU A 441 15.76 -11.11 -13.92
CA LEU A 441 15.04 -11.68 -15.07
C LEU A 441 15.06 -13.22 -15.08
N THR A 442 15.76 -13.83 -14.13
CA THR A 442 15.96 -15.28 -14.02
C THR A 442 15.27 -15.89 -12.79
N ARG A 443 14.62 -15.04 -11.99
CA ARG A 443 13.72 -15.37 -10.88
C ARG A 443 12.30 -15.06 -11.33
#